data_AF-A0A8R1XWW2-F1
#
_entry.id   AF-A0A8R1XWW2-F1
#
_cell.length_a   1.000
_cell.length_b   1.000
_cell.length_c   1.000
_cell.angle_alpha   90.00
_cell.angle_beta   90.00
_cell.angle_gamma   90.00
#
_symmetry.space_group_name_H-M   'P 1'
#
loop_
_entity.id
_entity.type
_entity.pdbx_description
1 polymer ?
#
loop_
_entity_poly.entity_id
_entity_poly.type
_entity_poly.pdbx_seq_one_letter_code
_entity_poly.pdbx_strand_id
1 'polypeptide(L)'
;LKGYAIRKIEAFNDRIYLSRYRRNYWLGTKYYYMDNFNYLPTRDTCLYHMDSNERENLEYVDESPIYDIIYQCQRYVQYCCGLTCCLDEFGGDLHSSSLYREALNLWNTSPTFHSQLHFFP
;
A
#
# COMPACT_ATOMS: atom_id res chain seq x y z
N LEU A 1 7.72 -16.13 3.64
CA LEU A 1 7.18 -15.47 4.87
C LEU A 1 7.41 -16.30 6.16
N LYS A 2 8.57 -16.97 6.34
CA LYS A 2 8.83 -17.96 7.42
C LYS A 2 8.99 -17.40 8.85
N GLY A 3 8.62 -16.14 9.10
CA GLY A 3 8.83 -15.45 10.39
C GLY A 3 7.54 -15.00 11.09
N TYR A 4 6.37 -15.19 10.49
CA TYR A 4 5.11 -14.79 11.10
C TYR A 4 4.57 -15.94 11.97
N ALA A 5 4.24 -15.62 13.22
CA ALA A 5 3.51 -16.55 14.08
C ALA A 5 2.17 -16.87 13.41
N ILE A 6 1.82 -18.16 13.31
CA ILE A 6 0.52 -18.64 12.83
C ILE A 6 -0.57 -17.91 13.62
N ARG A 7 -1.29 -17.00 12.97
CA ARG A 7 -2.35 -16.21 13.56
C ARG A 7 -3.44 -16.06 12.51
N LYS A 8 -4.66 -16.40 12.90
CA LYS A 8 -5.85 -16.09 12.10
C LYS A 8 -5.92 -14.57 11.90
N ILE A 9 -6.23 -14.14 10.68
CA ILE A 9 -6.23 -12.73 10.30
C ILE A 9 -7.58 -12.06 10.58
N GLU A 10 -7.50 -10.91 11.23
CA GLU A 10 -8.56 -10.00 11.63
C GLU A 10 -8.22 -8.57 11.20
N ALA A 11 -9.19 -7.66 11.32
CA ALA A 11 -9.01 -6.27 10.91
C ALA A 11 -7.89 -5.51 11.64
N PHE A 12 -7.45 -5.97 12.81
CA PHE A 12 -6.39 -5.30 13.58
C PHE A 12 -4.98 -5.83 13.30
N ASN A 13 -4.84 -6.96 12.59
CA ASN A 13 -3.55 -7.61 12.31
C ASN A 13 -3.35 -8.00 10.83
N ASP A 14 -4.24 -7.54 9.95
CA ASP A 14 -4.17 -7.78 8.50
C ASP A 14 -3.01 -7.03 7.83
N ARG A 15 -2.45 -6.02 8.48
CA ARG A 15 -1.42 -5.14 7.91
C ARG A 15 -0.03 -5.44 8.44
N ILE A 16 0.92 -5.47 7.52
CA ILE A 16 2.35 -5.57 7.77
C ILE A 16 3.05 -4.38 7.14
N TYR A 17 3.85 -3.68 7.92
CA TYR A 17 4.74 -2.65 7.39
C TYR A 17 6.10 -3.26 7.02
N LEU A 18 6.49 -3.15 5.75
CA LEU A 18 7.79 -3.62 5.28
C LEU A 18 8.74 -2.43 5.11
N SER A 19 9.66 -2.26 6.06
CA SER A 19 10.63 -1.15 6.07
C SER A 19 11.47 -1.06 4.79
N ARG A 20 11.78 -2.20 4.15
CA ARG A 20 12.49 -2.26 2.86
C ARG A 20 11.81 -1.45 1.76
N TYR A 21 10.47 -1.47 1.74
CA TYR A 21 9.66 -0.79 0.73
C TYR A 21 8.97 0.48 1.24
N ARG A 22 9.14 0.77 2.54
CA ARG A 22 8.55 1.91 3.27
C ARG A 22 7.05 2.03 3.05
N ARG A 23 6.33 0.91 3.11
CA ARG A 23 4.88 0.87 2.87
C ARG A 23 4.20 -0.26 3.62
N ASN A 24 2.90 -0.11 3.71
CA ASN A 24 1.99 -1.11 4.24
C ASN A 24 1.60 -2.14 3.17
N TYR A 25 1.50 -3.38 3.60
CA TYR A 25 0.97 -4.51 2.86
C TYR A 25 -0.15 -5.11 3.69
N TRP A 26 -1.29 -5.36 3.07
CA TRP A 26 -2.45 -5.99 3.67
C TRP A 26 -2.54 -7.44 3.22
N LEU A 27 -2.91 -8.31 4.14
CA LEU A 27 -3.13 -9.72 3.92
C LEU A 27 -4.58 -9.89 3.45
N GLY A 28 -4.75 -9.94 2.14
CA GLY A 28 -6.04 -10.02 1.48
C GLY A 28 -6.84 -8.71 1.47
N THR A 29 -8.04 -8.80 0.88
CA THR A 29 -8.88 -7.63 0.55
C THR A 29 -9.96 -7.33 1.58
N LYS A 30 -10.24 -8.26 2.51
CA LYS A 30 -11.44 -8.21 3.37
C LYS A 30 -11.51 -6.97 4.25
N TYR A 31 -10.36 -6.57 4.79
CA TYR A 31 -10.24 -5.42 5.69
C TYR A 31 -9.51 -4.23 5.06
N TYR A 32 -8.91 -4.41 3.89
CA TYR A 32 -8.14 -3.39 3.17
C TYR A 32 -8.92 -2.07 2.98
N TYR A 33 -10.17 -2.14 2.49
CA TYR A 33 -11.01 -0.95 2.28
C TYR A 33 -11.60 -0.37 3.57
N MET A 34 -11.47 -1.07 4.70
CA MET A 34 -11.95 -0.61 6.01
C MET A 34 -10.85 0.14 6.79
N ASP A 35 -9.59 0.07 6.36
CA ASP A 35 -8.45 0.72 7.02
C ASP A 35 -8.40 2.23 6.70
N ASN A 36 -9.16 3.02 7.47
CA ASN A 36 -9.23 4.48 7.29
C ASN A 36 -7.90 5.21 7.57
N PHE A 37 -6.93 4.58 8.23
CA PHE A 37 -5.69 5.25 8.64
C PHE A 37 -4.59 5.13 7.58
N ASN A 38 -4.56 4.02 6.85
CA ASN A 38 -3.46 3.71 5.93
C ASN A 38 -3.90 3.53 4.49
N TYR A 39 -5.19 3.31 4.24
CA TYR A 39 -5.74 3.32 2.89
C TYR A 39 -5.73 4.75 2.33
N LEU A 40 -5.04 4.94 1.21
CA LEU A 40 -4.97 6.21 0.52
C LEU A 40 -5.75 6.13 -0.80
N PRO A 41 -6.91 6.80 -0.94
CA PRO A 41 -7.74 6.74 -2.15
C PRO A 41 -7.07 7.38 -3.38
N THR A 42 -6.05 8.21 -3.14
CA THR A 42 -5.23 8.84 -4.18
C THR A 42 -4.19 7.91 -4.79
N ARG A 43 -4.02 6.69 -4.25
CA ARG A 43 -3.08 5.68 -4.73
C ARG A 43 -3.77 4.57 -5.51
N ASP A 44 -2.99 3.86 -6.30
CA ASP A 44 -3.45 2.68 -7.03
C ASP A 44 -3.24 1.43 -6.20
N THR A 45 -4.24 0.54 -6.25
CA THR A 45 -4.20 -0.73 -5.51
C THR A 45 -3.51 -1.78 -6.37
N CYS A 46 -2.49 -2.43 -5.81
CA CYS A 46 -1.77 -3.53 -6.40
C CYS A 46 -2.08 -4.83 -5.67
N LEU A 47 -2.19 -5.91 -6.43
CA LEU A 47 -2.39 -7.25 -5.92
C LEU A 47 -1.19 -8.11 -6.29
N TYR A 48 -0.65 -8.81 -5.30
CA TYR A 48 0.34 -9.85 -5.49
C TYR A 48 -0.26 -11.20 -5.10
N HIS A 49 -0.40 -12.09 -6.06
CA HIS A 49 -0.90 -13.44 -5.81
C HIS A 49 0.20 -14.30 -5.20
N MET A 50 -0.04 -14.80 -3.98
CA MET A 50 0.91 -15.64 -3.26
C MET A 50 0.91 -17.08 -3.79
N ASP A 51 2.09 -17.69 -3.81
CA ASP A 51 2.19 -19.12 -4.09
C ASP A 51 1.65 -19.99 -2.93
N SER A 52 1.58 -21.32 -3.13
CA SER A 52 1.09 -22.24 -2.10
C SER A 52 1.95 -22.25 -0.82
N ASN A 53 3.25 -22.02 -0.94
CA ASN A 53 4.19 -22.05 0.18
C ASN A 53 4.14 -20.75 0.99
N GLU A 54 3.85 -19.63 0.34
CA GLU A 54 3.64 -18.33 0.97
C GLU A 54 2.33 -18.25 1.74
N ARG A 55 1.31 -18.99 1.30
CA ARG A 55 -0.01 -19.09 1.96
C ARG A 55 -0.07 -20.09 3.11
N GLU A 56 1.01 -20.82 3.38
CA GLU A 56 1.02 -21.85 4.43
C GLU A 56 0.65 -21.22 5.79
N ASN A 57 -0.46 -21.68 6.38
CA ASN A 57 -1.03 -21.17 7.64
C ASN A 57 -1.57 -19.73 7.59
N LEU A 58 -1.95 -19.23 6.41
CA LEU A 58 -2.49 -17.88 6.23
C LEU A 58 -3.99 -17.91 5.89
N GLU A 59 -4.82 -17.71 6.91
CA GLU A 59 -6.27 -17.74 6.81
C GLU A 59 -6.89 -16.63 7.66
N TYR A 60 -8.08 -16.18 7.28
CA TYR A 60 -8.88 -15.30 8.13
C TYR A 60 -9.46 -16.05 9.33
N VAL A 61 -10.03 -15.30 10.29
CA VAL A 61 -10.69 -15.91 11.47
C VAL A 61 -11.82 -16.88 11.14
N ASP A 62 -12.55 -16.60 10.07
CA ASP A 62 -13.61 -17.44 9.52
C ASP A 62 -13.09 -18.58 8.63
N GLU A 63 -11.78 -18.87 8.66
CA GLU A 63 -11.14 -19.97 7.91
C GLU A 63 -11.23 -19.79 6.39
N SER A 64 -11.59 -18.58 5.95
CA SER A 64 -11.52 -18.23 4.54
C SER A 64 -10.05 -18.04 4.12
N PRO A 65 -9.64 -18.59 2.96
CA PRO A 65 -8.26 -18.55 2.52
C PRO A 65 -7.87 -17.14 2.06
N ILE A 66 -6.59 -16.79 2.28
CA ILE A 66 -6.00 -15.54 1.79
C ILE A 66 -5.09 -15.87 0.61
N TYR A 67 -5.42 -15.33 -0.56
CA TYR A 67 -4.66 -15.58 -1.79
C TYR A 67 -3.70 -14.45 -2.15
N ASP A 68 -4.08 -13.21 -1.84
CA ASP A 68 -3.40 -12.04 -2.37
C ASP A 68 -2.89 -11.15 -1.25
N ILE A 69 -1.71 -10.57 -1.48
CA ILE A 69 -1.20 -9.45 -0.69
C ILE A 69 -1.58 -8.18 -1.44
N ILE A 70 -2.21 -7.26 -0.72
CA ILE A 70 -2.64 -5.98 -1.26
C ILE A 70 -1.66 -4.90 -0.81
N TYR A 71 -1.33 -3.97 -1.68
CA TYR A 71 -0.52 -2.80 -1.33
C TYR A 71 -0.84 -1.64 -2.27
N GLN A 72 -0.32 -0.45 -1.98
CA GLN A 72 -0.64 0.76 -2.74
C GLN A 72 0.60 1.38 -3.38
N CYS A 73 0.48 1.77 -4.65
CA CYS A 73 1.48 2.52 -5.42
C CYS A 73 1.01 3.95 -5.72
N GLN A 74 1.96 4.86 -5.88
CA GLN A 74 1.66 6.26 -6.21
C GLN A 74 1.04 6.34 -7.63
N ARG A 75 -0.23 6.77 -7.72
CA ARG A 75 -0.93 6.93 -9.00
C ARG A 75 -0.15 7.90 -9.91
N TYR A 76 -0.06 7.56 -11.20
CA TYR A 76 0.65 8.32 -12.25
C TYR A 76 2.18 8.42 -12.12
N VAL A 77 2.77 7.89 -11.05
CA VAL A 77 4.23 7.90 -10.84
C VAL A 77 4.79 6.49 -10.83
N GLN A 78 3.99 5.55 -10.32
CA GLN A 78 4.40 4.18 -10.10
C GLN A 78 3.35 3.20 -10.63
N TYR A 79 3.83 2.03 -11.04
CA TYR A 79 3.00 0.89 -11.41
C TYR A 79 3.33 -0.35 -10.58
N CYS A 80 2.39 -1.30 -10.54
CA CYS A 80 2.54 -2.55 -9.80
C CYS A 80 3.60 -3.45 -10.46
N CYS A 81 4.63 -3.84 -9.72
CA CYS A 81 5.66 -4.78 -10.20
C CYS A 81 5.95 -5.84 -9.13
N GLY A 82 5.22 -6.96 -9.18
CA GLY A 82 5.35 -8.04 -8.20
C GLY A 82 4.93 -7.59 -6.81
N LEU A 83 5.89 -7.52 -5.87
CA LEU A 83 5.68 -7.00 -4.51
C LEU A 83 6.16 -5.55 -4.35
N THR A 84 6.64 -4.90 -5.40
CA THR A 84 7.14 -3.53 -5.35
C THR A 84 6.32 -2.59 -6.25
N CYS A 85 6.62 -1.29 -6.13
CA CYS A 85 6.11 -0.25 -7.01
C CYS A 85 7.31 0.19 -7.85
N CYS A 86 7.22 0.00 -9.16
CA CYS A 86 8.24 0.47 -10.09
C CYS A 86 7.88 1.87 -10.57
N LEU A 87 8.90 2.67 -10.89
CA LEU A 87 8.70 4.00 -11.46
C LEU A 87 8.32 3.86 -12.92
N ASP A 88 7.34 4.64 -13.36
CA ASP A 88 7.10 4.81 -14.78
C ASP A 88 8.17 5.76 -15.34
N GLU A 89 9.17 5.22 -16.05
CA GLU A 89 10.26 6.02 -16.64
C GLU A 89 9.72 7.03 -17.68
N PHE A 90 8.60 6.71 -18.35
CA PHE A 90 7.90 7.66 -19.23
C PHE A 90 7.22 8.79 -18.44
N GLY A 91 7.02 8.61 -17.13
CA GLY A 91 6.58 9.65 -16.20
C GLY A 91 7.61 10.77 -16.01
N GLY A 92 8.89 10.53 -16.34
CA GLY A 92 9.93 11.57 -16.37
C GLY A 92 9.60 12.71 -17.34
N ASP A 93 9.05 12.37 -18.51
CA ASP A 93 8.57 13.37 -19.46
C ASP A 93 7.31 14.08 -18.95
N LEU A 94 6.43 13.39 -18.20
CA LEU A 94 5.29 14.05 -17.53
C LEU A 94 5.71 14.98 -16.40
N HIS A 95 6.79 14.70 -15.66
CA HIS A 95 7.33 15.63 -14.67
C HIS A 95 7.80 16.97 -15.30
N SER A 96 8.11 16.96 -16.60
CA SER A 96 8.35 18.17 -17.39
C SER A 96 7.06 18.84 -17.90
N SER A 97 5.94 18.12 -17.91
CA SER A 97 4.62 18.65 -18.29
C SER A 97 4.08 19.60 -17.23
N SER A 98 3.68 20.80 -17.66
CA SER A 98 3.09 21.84 -16.80
C SER A 98 1.87 21.35 -16.03
N LEU A 99 1.05 20.48 -16.63
CA LEU A 99 -0.13 19.87 -16.01
C LEU A 99 0.22 19.05 -14.76
N TYR A 100 1.35 18.37 -14.75
CA TYR A 100 1.79 17.57 -13.61
C TYR A 100 2.36 18.47 -12.50
N ARG A 101 3.07 19.55 -12.85
CA ARG A 101 3.46 20.59 -11.88
C ARG A 101 2.24 21.24 -11.24
N GLU A 102 1.20 21.53 -12.01
CA GLU A 102 -0.07 22.05 -11.49
C GLU A 102 -0.73 21.05 -10.54
N ALA A 103 -0.79 19.76 -10.89
CA ALA A 103 -1.32 18.72 -10.01
C ALA A 103 -0.53 18.62 -8.70
N LEU A 104 0.81 18.59 -8.75
CA LEU A 104 1.65 18.60 -7.53
C LEU A 104 1.47 19.89 -6.70
N ASN A 105 1.32 21.04 -7.36
CA ASN A 105 1.06 22.30 -6.66
C ASN A 105 -0.30 22.30 -5.97
N LEU A 106 -1.34 21.72 -6.59
CA LEU A 106 -2.65 21.48 -5.99
C LEU A 106 -2.59 20.52 -4.79
N TRP A 107 -1.72 19.51 -4.85
CA TRP A 107 -1.51 18.57 -3.74
C TRP A 107 -0.76 19.24 -2.58
N ASN A 108 0.21 20.12 -2.88
CA ASN A 108 0.93 20.89 -1.85
C ASN A 108 0.08 22.03 -1.25
N THR A 109 -0.91 22.54 -1.99
CA THR A 109 -1.83 23.58 -1.49
C THR A 109 -3.07 23.03 -0.81
N SER A 110 -3.28 21.70 -0.79
CA SER A 110 -4.33 21.09 0.03
C SER A 110 -3.94 21.21 1.52
N PRO A 111 -4.61 22.07 2.32
CA PRO A 111 -4.11 22.49 3.64
C PRO A 111 -4.21 21.40 4.73
N THR A 112 -4.68 20.20 4.40
CA THR A 112 -4.96 19.16 5.39
C THR A 112 -3.79 18.22 5.69
N PHE A 113 -2.66 18.29 4.98
CA PHE A 113 -1.51 17.41 5.27
C PHE A 113 -0.40 18.07 6.12
N HIS A 114 -0.57 19.34 6.52
CA HIS A 114 0.25 19.95 7.58
C HIS A 114 -0.29 19.62 8.98
N SER A 115 -0.80 18.41 9.20
CA SER A 115 -0.94 17.84 10.53
C SER A 115 0.45 17.56 11.08
N GLN A 116 1.12 18.64 11.45
CA GLN A 116 1.93 18.81 12.63
C GLN A 116 2.51 17.49 13.15
N LEU A 117 3.57 17.05 12.48
CA LEU A 117 4.64 16.31 13.12
C LEU A 117 5.24 17.25 14.17
N HIS A 118 4.56 17.37 15.30
CA HIS A 118 5.10 17.88 16.55
C HIS A 118 6.18 16.90 17.00
N PHE A 119 7.39 17.09 16.50
CA PHE A 119 8.58 16.59 17.17
C PHE A 119 8.81 17.48 18.39
N PHE A 120 8.26 17.06 19.53
CA PHE A 120 8.61 17.56 20.87
C PHE A 120 9.94 16.94 21.34
N PRO A 121 10.70 17.61 22.21
CA PRO A 121 11.09 19.03 22.21
C PRO A 121 12.60 19.22 21.91
#